data_AF-A0A2I0TF48-F1
#
_entry.id   AF-A0A2I0TF48-F1
#
_cell.length_a   1.000
_cell.length_b   1.000
_cell.length_c   1.000
_cell.angle_alpha   90.00
_cell.angle_beta   90.00
_cell.angle_gamma   90.00
#
_symmetry.space_group_name_H-M   'P 1'
#
loop_
_entity.id
_entity.type
_entity.pdbx_description
1 polymer ?
#
loop_
_entity_poly.entity_id
_entity_poly.type
_entity_poly.pdbx_seq_one_letter_code
_entity_poly.pdbx_strand_id
1 'polypeptide(L)'
;MGSFRINPDGSQSVVEVPYARSEAHLTELLERVCEKMKEYGEKVDPSTHRKSYVRVISHDGTKMDLSGVKIDGDVASSLKFACESIAEEYEDELIEFLSHEADNVKDRLCSKRTERAVRPLRCPSRQRRHGERSPRCCHPSPVPNLKDVLANMIPKEQAKIKSFRQQHGSTAIGQITVDMVYGGMRGMKGLIYETSVLDPDEGIRFRGYSIPECQKLLPKAAGGEEPLPEGLFWLLVTGEVPTQEQVSWLSREWARRAALPSHVVTMLDNFPTNLHPMSQLSAAITALNSESKFARAYAEGIHRAKYWEFVYEDAMDLIAKLPCVAAKIYRNLYREGSSIGAIDPNLDWSHNFTNMLGYTDPQFIELMRLYLTIHSDHEGGNVSAHTSHLVGSALSDPYLAFAAAMNGLAGPLHGLANQEVLLWLTDLQKELGQEVSDEKLRDFIWNTLNSGRVSPAPG
;
A
#
# COMPACT_ATOMS: atom_id res chain seq x y z
N MET A 1 21.47 16.73 8.18
CA MET A 1 20.93 15.57 8.91
C MET A 1 21.97 15.08 9.92
N GLY A 2 21.66 15.10 11.22
CA GLY A 2 22.54 14.57 12.27
C GLY A 2 22.52 13.04 12.34
N SER A 3 23.51 12.44 13.00
CA SER A 3 23.53 11.00 13.26
C SER A 3 22.40 10.61 14.21
N PHE A 4 21.55 9.65 13.82
CA PHE A 4 20.54 9.03 14.71
C PHE A 4 21.14 7.93 15.60
N ARG A 5 22.46 7.76 15.57
CA ARG A 5 23.16 6.72 16.33
C ARG A 5 23.32 7.19 17.78
N ILE A 6 22.80 6.39 18.70
CA ILE A 6 23.04 6.53 20.14
C ILE A 6 24.42 5.91 20.43
N ASN A 7 25.28 6.67 21.10
CA ASN A 7 26.58 6.19 21.57
C ASN A 7 26.40 5.15 22.68
N PRO A 8 27.39 4.28 22.94
CA PRO A 8 27.32 3.30 24.03
C PRO A 8 27.07 3.89 25.43
N ASP A 9 27.32 5.19 25.63
CA ASP A 9 27.07 5.93 26.86
C ASP A 9 25.67 6.58 26.92
N GLY A 10 24.83 6.37 25.91
CA GLY A 10 23.48 6.94 25.80
C GLY A 10 23.43 8.35 25.21
N SER A 11 24.56 8.96 24.83
CA SER A 11 24.60 10.29 24.21
C SER A 11 24.30 10.25 22.70
N GLN A 12 23.83 11.36 22.13
CA GLN A 12 23.61 11.51 20.68
C GLN A 12 24.44 12.68 20.15
N SER A 13 25.22 12.44 19.09
CA SER A 13 25.99 13.49 18.42
C SER A 13 25.09 14.25 17.43
N VAL A 14 24.67 15.46 17.81
CA VAL A 14 23.89 16.35 16.93
C VAL A 14 24.84 17.24 16.14
N VAL A 15 24.75 17.20 14.81
CA VAL A 15 25.42 18.19 13.95
C VAL A 15 24.43 19.34 13.75
N GLU A 16 24.73 20.49 14.35
CA GLU A 16 23.94 21.70 14.17
C GLU A 16 24.24 22.34 12.82
N VAL A 17 23.19 22.51 12.00
CA VAL A 17 23.24 23.27 10.75
C VAL A 17 22.46 24.57 10.98
N PRO A 18 22.98 25.76 10.57
CA PRO A 18 22.23 27.01 10.65
C PRO A 18 20.85 26.85 9.99
N TYR A 19 19.78 27.32 10.64
CA TYR A 19 18.40 27.15 10.18
C TYR A 19 18.21 27.54 8.70
N ALA A 20 18.85 28.64 8.28
CA ALA A 20 18.84 29.15 6.91
C ALA A 20 19.36 28.15 5.85
N ARG A 21 20.11 27.13 6.27
CA ARG A 21 20.73 26.09 5.42
C ARG A 21 20.18 24.70 5.71
N SER A 22 19.16 24.59 6.56
CA SER A 22 18.48 23.31 6.77
C SER A 22 17.62 22.97 5.56
N GLU A 23 17.64 21.70 5.16
CA GLU A 23 16.80 21.14 4.11
C GLU A 23 15.33 21.53 4.30
N ALA A 24 14.80 21.36 5.51
CA ALA A 24 13.44 21.75 5.87
C ALA A 24 13.13 23.24 5.59
N HIS A 25 14.06 24.14 5.91
CA HIS A 25 13.86 25.57 5.64
C HIS A 25 13.93 25.89 4.15
N LEU A 26 14.85 25.24 3.41
CA LEU A 26 15.00 25.44 1.97
C LEU A 26 13.77 24.93 1.20
N THR A 27 13.23 23.76 1.58
CA THR A 27 11.98 23.24 1.04
C THR A 27 10.80 24.19 1.34
N GLU A 28 10.68 24.69 2.58
CA GLU A 28 9.64 25.67 2.92
C GLU A 28 9.77 26.97 2.11
N LEU A 29 11.01 27.41 1.85
CA LEU A 29 11.28 28.60 1.05
C LEU A 29 10.89 28.40 -0.42
N LEU A 30 11.19 27.23 -1.00
CA LEU A 30 10.78 26.87 -2.37
C LEU A 30 9.26 26.85 -2.52
N GLU A 31 8.55 26.21 -1.58
CA GLU A 31 7.08 26.21 -1.56
C GLU A 31 6.51 27.64 -1.48
N ARG A 32 7.09 28.49 -0.62
CA ARG A 32 6.66 29.88 -0.46
C ARG A 32 6.90 30.72 -1.72
N VAL A 33 7.99 30.46 -2.45
CA VAL A 33 8.25 31.10 -3.76
C VAL A 33 7.22 30.67 -4.79
N CYS A 34 6.89 29.37 -4.86
CA CYS A 34 5.89 28.89 -5.80
C CYS A 34 4.47 29.36 -5.46
N GLU A 35 4.12 29.48 -4.18
CA GLU A 35 2.85 30.10 -3.77
C GLU A 35 2.73 31.55 -4.22
N LYS A 36 3.83 32.32 -4.20
CA LYS A 36 3.87 33.70 -4.70
C LYS A 36 3.66 33.82 -6.21
N MET A 37 3.70 32.72 -6.99
CA MET A 37 3.36 32.75 -8.41
C MET A 37 1.89 33.08 -8.68
N LYS A 38 1.01 32.89 -7.67
CA LYS A 38 -0.38 33.36 -7.71
C LYS A 38 -0.51 34.88 -7.77
N GLU A 39 0.55 35.60 -7.40
CA GLU A 39 0.60 37.06 -7.42
C GLU A 39 1.01 37.61 -8.80
N TYR A 40 1.06 36.78 -9.85
CA TYR A 40 1.38 37.17 -11.21
C TYR A 40 0.17 37.07 -12.13
N GLY A 41 0.05 38.03 -13.05
CA GLY A 41 -0.95 38.05 -14.11
C GLY A 41 -0.30 38.19 -15.48
N GLU A 42 -0.99 37.72 -16.52
CA GLU A 42 -0.58 37.93 -17.91
C GLU A 42 -0.95 39.34 -18.37
N LYS A 43 0.01 40.07 -18.95
CA LYS A 43 -0.16 41.35 -19.63
C LYS A 43 0.16 41.19 -21.10
N VAL A 44 -0.74 41.65 -21.96
CA VAL A 44 -0.54 41.72 -23.41
C VAL A 44 -0.22 43.16 -23.78
N ASP A 45 0.92 43.38 -24.44
CA ASP A 45 1.27 44.68 -25.00
C ASP A 45 0.31 45.04 -26.16
N PRO A 46 -0.41 46.18 -26.10
CA PRO A 46 -1.35 46.58 -27.15
C PRO A 46 -0.72 46.82 -28.52
N SER A 47 0.57 47.17 -28.56
CA SER A 47 1.29 47.55 -29.78
C SER A 47 2.02 46.37 -30.43
N THR A 48 2.57 45.46 -29.63
CA THR A 48 3.37 44.32 -30.10
C THR A 48 2.65 42.98 -30.02
N HIS A 49 1.47 42.94 -29.39
CA HIS A 49 0.74 41.71 -29.04
C HIS A 49 1.56 40.70 -28.22
N ARG A 50 2.68 41.12 -27.61
CA ARG A 50 3.55 40.25 -26.83
C ARG A 50 2.98 40.04 -25.43
N LYS A 51 2.91 38.78 -25.01
CA LYS A 51 2.51 38.36 -23.65
C LYS A 51 3.71 38.48 -22.70
N SER A 52 3.47 38.97 -21.49
CA SER A 52 4.45 39.09 -20.42
C SER A 52 3.78 38.84 -19.06
N TYR A 53 4.50 38.31 -18.08
CA TYR A 53 3.97 38.10 -16.73
C TYR A 53 4.42 39.22 -15.81
N VAL A 54 3.46 39.85 -15.14
CA VAL A 54 3.70 40.97 -14.22
C VAL A 54 3.08 40.69 -12.87
N ARG A 55 3.73 41.15 -11.81
CA ARG A 55 3.21 41.04 -10.44
C ARG A 55 2.00 41.95 -10.28
N VAL A 56 0.93 41.44 -9.70
CA VAL A 56 -0.32 42.18 -9.43
C VAL A 56 -0.39 42.69 -7.98
N ILE A 57 0.47 42.16 -7.10
CA ILE A 57 0.63 42.57 -5.70
C ILE A 57 2.11 42.89 -5.46
N SER A 58 2.40 44.03 -4.83
CA SER A 58 3.76 44.40 -4.41
C SER A 58 4.31 43.44 -3.32
N HIS A 59 5.59 43.56 -2.98
CA HIS A 59 6.16 42.78 -1.87
C HIS A 59 5.60 43.18 -0.49
N ASP A 60 5.03 44.37 -0.35
CA ASP A 60 4.42 44.89 0.88
C ASP A 60 2.89 44.69 0.95
N GLY A 61 2.29 44.01 -0.03
CA GLY A 61 0.86 43.67 -0.03
C GLY A 61 -0.06 44.76 -0.60
N THR A 62 0.48 45.89 -1.07
CA THR A 62 -0.30 46.90 -1.77
C THR A 62 -0.65 46.47 -3.20
N LYS A 63 -1.91 46.71 -3.60
CA LYS A 63 -2.35 46.47 -4.98
C LYS A 63 -1.65 47.46 -5.91
N MET A 64 -0.98 46.95 -6.94
CA MET A 64 -0.32 47.81 -7.92
C MET A 64 -1.35 48.48 -8.82
N ASP A 65 -1.01 49.64 -9.39
CA ASP A 65 -1.87 50.29 -10.39
C ASP A 65 -1.87 49.46 -11.68
N LEU A 66 -3.05 48.96 -12.04
CA LEU A 66 -3.28 48.00 -13.13
C LEU A 66 -4.06 48.63 -14.29
N SER A 67 -4.10 49.96 -14.39
CA SER A 67 -4.77 50.67 -15.49
C SER A 67 -4.27 50.15 -16.86
N GLY A 68 -5.14 49.44 -17.59
CA GLY A 68 -4.85 48.86 -18.91
C GLY A 68 -4.47 47.37 -18.94
N VAL A 69 -4.57 46.64 -17.83
CA VAL A 69 -4.22 45.21 -17.76
C VAL A 69 -5.48 44.33 -17.71
N LYS A 70 -5.65 43.45 -18.70
CA LYS A 70 -6.66 42.38 -18.68
C LYS A 70 -6.04 41.16 -18.02
N ILE A 71 -6.37 40.92 -16.75
CA ILE A 71 -5.77 39.82 -15.96
C ILE A 71 -6.60 38.56 -16.18
N ASP A 72 -5.95 37.52 -16.72
CA ASP A 72 -6.51 36.17 -16.83
C ASP A 72 -6.19 35.38 -15.55
N GLY A 73 -7.23 34.86 -14.88
CA GLY A 73 -7.10 34.08 -13.64
C GLY A 73 -6.55 32.67 -13.85
N ASP A 74 -6.67 32.10 -15.05
CA ASP A 74 -6.24 30.73 -15.35
C ASP A 74 -4.70 30.61 -15.44
N VAL A 75 -4.02 31.72 -15.72
CA VAL A 75 -2.56 31.79 -15.85
C VAL A 75 -1.85 31.70 -14.50
N ALA A 76 -2.41 32.29 -13.44
CA ALA A 76 -1.80 32.29 -12.10
C ALA A 76 -1.66 30.86 -11.54
N SER A 77 -2.71 30.04 -11.74
CA SER A 77 -2.69 28.61 -11.40
C SER A 77 -1.67 27.84 -12.24
N SER A 78 -1.55 28.19 -13.53
CA SER A 78 -0.59 27.55 -14.45
C SER A 78 0.88 27.89 -14.10
N LEU A 79 1.17 29.12 -13.69
CA LEU A 79 2.50 29.55 -13.25
C LEU A 79 2.89 28.93 -11.91
N LYS A 80 1.95 28.85 -10.96
CA LYS A 80 2.14 28.13 -9.72
C LYS A 80 2.48 26.66 -10.00
N PHE A 81 1.66 25.99 -10.80
CA PHE A 81 1.86 24.60 -11.17
C PHE A 81 3.21 24.36 -11.85
N ALA A 82 3.61 25.25 -12.77
CA ALA A 82 4.92 25.18 -13.42
C ALA A 82 6.08 25.36 -12.43
N CYS A 83 5.95 26.27 -11.45
CA CYS A 83 6.95 26.45 -10.40
C CYS A 83 7.05 25.22 -9.50
N GLU A 84 5.92 24.70 -9.02
CA GLU A 84 5.87 23.48 -8.19
C GLU A 84 6.51 22.31 -8.96
N SER A 85 6.18 22.14 -10.25
CA SER A 85 6.77 21.09 -11.09
C SER A 85 8.30 21.21 -11.19
N ILE A 86 8.83 22.43 -11.35
CA ILE A 86 10.28 22.66 -11.43
C ILE A 86 10.93 22.45 -10.05
N ALA A 87 10.34 22.99 -8.99
CA ALA A 87 10.88 22.85 -7.64
C ALA A 87 10.94 21.39 -7.20
N GLU A 88 9.93 20.60 -7.55
CA GLU A 88 9.90 19.15 -7.29
C GLU A 88 10.89 18.38 -8.19
N GLU A 89 11.01 18.70 -9.48
CA GLU A 89 11.93 18.00 -10.38
C GLU A 89 13.40 18.19 -10.01
N TYR A 90 13.75 19.35 -9.44
CA TYR A 90 15.13 19.72 -9.09
C TYR A 90 15.35 19.91 -7.58
N GLU A 91 14.50 19.34 -6.73
CA GLU A 91 14.55 19.57 -5.28
C GLU A 91 15.94 19.25 -4.69
N ASP A 92 16.46 18.06 -4.96
CA ASP A 92 17.76 17.61 -4.46
C ASP A 92 18.91 18.52 -4.93
N GLU A 93 18.90 18.92 -6.21
CA GLU A 93 19.93 19.79 -6.78
C GLU A 93 19.85 21.21 -6.21
N LEU A 94 18.63 21.76 -6.11
CA LEU A 94 18.39 23.08 -5.53
C LEU A 94 18.81 23.13 -4.06
N ILE A 95 18.50 22.09 -3.29
CA ILE A 95 18.88 21.97 -1.88
C ILE A 95 20.40 21.79 -1.75
N GLU A 96 21.04 20.95 -2.57
CA GLU A 96 22.50 20.79 -2.60
C GLU A 96 23.19 22.14 -2.87
N PHE A 97 22.70 22.89 -3.86
CA PHE A 97 23.26 24.18 -4.23
C PHE A 97 23.00 25.29 -3.22
N LEU A 98 21.81 25.34 -2.61
CA LEU A 98 21.42 26.39 -1.66
C LEU A 98 21.92 26.12 -0.23
N SER A 99 22.26 24.87 0.09
CA SER A 99 22.83 24.50 1.39
C SER A 99 24.32 24.86 1.52
N HIS A 100 25.02 25.12 0.40
CA HIS A 100 26.43 25.48 0.38
C HIS A 100 26.64 26.94 -0.04
N GLU A 101 27.67 27.58 0.52
CA GLU A 101 28.06 28.94 0.16
C GLU A 101 28.76 28.90 -1.20
N ALA A 102 28.10 29.39 -2.26
CA ALA A 102 28.67 29.42 -3.60
C ALA A 102 28.37 30.76 -4.29
N ASP A 103 29.42 31.42 -4.77
CA ASP A 103 29.28 32.55 -5.70
C ASP A 103 28.69 32.08 -7.03
N ASN A 104 27.88 32.93 -7.67
CA ASN A 104 27.30 32.69 -8.99
C ASN A 104 26.46 31.40 -9.09
N VAL A 105 25.62 31.13 -8.09
CA VAL A 105 24.66 29.99 -8.04
C VAL A 105 23.91 29.83 -9.37
N LYS A 106 23.45 30.94 -9.97
CA LYS A 106 22.75 30.96 -11.27
C LYS A 106 23.58 30.34 -12.40
N ASP A 107 24.85 30.73 -12.52
CA ASP A 107 25.71 30.27 -13.62
C ASP A 107 26.16 28.82 -13.41
N ARG A 108 26.31 28.38 -12.16
CA ARG A 108 26.61 26.97 -11.81
C ARG A 108 25.42 26.05 -12.05
N LEU A 109 24.20 26.50 -11.74
CA LEU A 109 22.96 25.78 -12.03
C LEU A 109 22.76 25.63 -13.56
N CYS A 110 23.04 26.67 -14.33
CA CYS A 110 22.94 26.63 -15.80
C CYS A 110 24.07 25.83 -16.47
N SER A 111 25.30 25.88 -15.96
CA SER A 111 26.47 25.21 -16.58
C SER A 111 26.56 23.72 -16.31
N LYS A 112 26.05 23.21 -15.17
CA LYS A 112 25.97 21.74 -14.93
C LYS A 112 25.09 21.01 -15.95
N ARG A 113 24.22 21.71 -16.70
CA ARG A 113 23.19 21.10 -17.54
C ARG A 113 23.25 21.39 -19.03
N THR A 114 24.10 22.30 -19.52
CA THR A 114 24.24 22.55 -20.96
C THR A 114 25.12 21.53 -21.70
N GLU A 115 24.97 20.23 -21.39
CA GLU A 115 25.30 19.15 -22.32
C GLU A 115 24.01 18.43 -22.74
N ARG A 116 23.61 18.69 -23.99
CA ARG A 116 22.69 17.96 -24.88
C ARG A 116 21.28 18.55 -25.16
N ALA A 117 21.16 18.89 -26.45
CA ALA A 117 20.03 18.68 -27.37
C ALA A 117 18.90 19.73 -27.47
N VAL A 118 19.12 20.67 -28.39
CA VAL A 118 18.08 21.42 -29.10
C VAL A 118 17.36 20.49 -30.10
N ARG A 119 16.06 20.24 -29.91
CA ARG A 119 15.13 19.87 -30.99
C ARG A 119 13.77 20.56 -30.76
N PRO A 120 13.23 21.31 -31.73
CA PRO A 120 11.93 21.97 -31.58
C PRO A 120 10.77 21.01 -31.91
N LEU A 121 9.79 20.99 -31.02
CA LEU A 121 8.49 20.32 -31.19
C LEU A 121 7.69 20.98 -32.33
N ARG A 122 7.20 20.18 -33.28
CA ARG A 122 6.18 20.57 -34.28
C ARG A 122 4.79 20.20 -33.75
N CYS A 123 3.86 21.17 -33.75
CA CYS A 123 2.42 20.91 -33.64
C CYS A 123 1.85 20.32 -34.93
N PRO A 124 0.86 19.40 -34.86
CA PRO A 124 -0.09 19.18 -35.93
C PRO A 124 -1.44 19.83 -35.65
N SER A 125 -1.99 20.42 -36.70
CA SER A 125 -3.27 21.10 -36.81
C SER A 125 -4.48 20.16 -36.86
N ARG A 126 -5.62 20.68 -36.37
CA ARG A 126 -7.01 20.19 -36.47
C ARG A 126 -7.39 19.50 -37.79
N GLN A 127 -8.22 18.45 -37.68
CA GLN A 127 -9.34 18.21 -38.59
C GLN A 127 -10.58 17.73 -37.81
N ARG A 128 -11.71 18.38 -38.07
CA ARG A 128 -13.06 17.97 -37.63
C ARG A 128 -13.60 16.90 -38.58
N ARG A 129 -14.31 15.90 -38.05
CA ARG A 129 -15.34 15.15 -38.79
C ARG A 129 -16.60 15.01 -37.93
N HIS A 130 -17.74 15.25 -38.59
CA HIS A 130 -19.08 15.00 -38.10
C HIS A 130 -19.37 13.49 -38.10
N GLY A 131 -20.16 13.04 -37.12
CA GLY A 131 -20.73 11.69 -37.05
C GLY A 131 -21.97 11.70 -36.13
N GLU A 132 -23.01 11.00 -36.57
CA GLU A 132 -24.42 11.12 -36.20
C GLU A 132 -24.77 10.69 -34.77
N ARG A 133 -25.88 11.24 -34.25
CA ARG A 133 -26.52 10.80 -33.00
C ARG A 133 -27.61 9.77 -33.32
N SER A 134 -27.56 8.63 -32.64
CA SER A 134 -28.68 7.69 -32.49
C SER A 134 -29.03 7.57 -30.99
N PRO A 135 -30.29 7.29 -30.60
CA PRO A 135 -30.79 7.56 -29.25
C PRO A 135 -30.32 6.54 -28.21
N ARG A 136 -30.10 7.05 -27.00
CA ARG A 136 -29.65 6.30 -25.82
C ARG A 136 -30.74 5.34 -25.35
N CYS A 137 -30.44 4.05 -25.31
CA CYS A 137 -31.10 3.12 -24.41
C CYS A 137 -30.66 3.43 -22.97
N CYS A 138 -31.63 3.59 -22.07
CA CYS A 138 -31.38 3.68 -20.63
C CYS A 138 -30.85 2.34 -20.13
N HIS A 139 -29.53 2.20 -20.05
CA HIS A 139 -28.91 1.11 -19.30
C HIS A 139 -29.03 1.38 -17.80
N PRO A 140 -29.26 0.36 -16.96
CA PRO A 140 -29.10 0.48 -15.52
C PRO A 140 -27.68 0.97 -15.23
N SER A 141 -27.53 1.86 -14.23
CA SER A 141 -26.22 2.38 -13.82
C SER A 141 -25.21 1.24 -13.65
N PRO A 142 -24.02 1.31 -14.26
CA PRO A 142 -23.02 0.26 -14.10
C PRO A 142 -22.65 0.12 -12.62
N VAL A 143 -22.54 -1.12 -12.14
CA VAL A 143 -21.99 -1.40 -10.80
C VAL A 143 -20.64 -0.69 -10.71
N PRO A 144 -20.43 0.22 -9.73
CA PRO A 144 -19.20 0.99 -9.65
C PRO A 144 -18.02 0.05 -9.43
N ASN A 145 -16.99 0.16 -10.27
CA ASN A 145 -15.73 -0.57 -10.13
C ASN A 145 -15.00 -0.05 -8.89
N LEU A 146 -14.38 -0.96 -8.12
CA LEU A 146 -13.61 -0.64 -6.90
C LEU A 146 -12.59 0.49 -7.12
N LYS A 147 -11.93 0.53 -8.29
CA LYS A 147 -10.95 1.58 -8.61
C LYS A 147 -11.59 2.98 -8.67
N ASP A 148 -12.79 3.09 -9.22
CA ASP A 148 -13.51 4.36 -9.33
C ASP A 148 -14.02 4.82 -7.96
N VAL A 149 -14.49 3.88 -7.13
CA VAL A 149 -14.84 4.15 -5.73
C VAL A 149 -13.63 4.71 -5.00
N LEU A 150 -12.48 4.03 -5.09
CA LEU A 150 -11.24 4.46 -4.46
C LEU A 150 -10.77 5.83 -4.95
N ALA A 151 -10.84 6.10 -6.27
CA ALA A 151 -10.50 7.39 -6.87
C ALA A 151 -11.31 8.56 -6.27
N ASN A 152 -12.58 8.33 -5.94
CA ASN A 152 -13.45 9.33 -5.33
C ASN A 152 -13.18 9.55 -3.84
N MET A 153 -12.59 8.57 -3.14
CA MET A 153 -12.32 8.62 -1.71
C MET A 153 -10.95 9.23 -1.38
N ILE A 154 -9.93 8.92 -2.20
CA ILE A 154 -8.54 9.35 -1.96
C ILE A 154 -8.41 10.87 -1.70
N PRO A 155 -9.01 11.77 -2.50
CA PRO A 155 -8.87 13.22 -2.27
C PRO A 155 -9.45 13.67 -0.93
N LYS A 156 -10.51 13.00 -0.44
CA LYS A 156 -11.15 13.32 0.85
C LYS A 156 -10.22 12.96 2.01
N GLU A 157 -9.64 11.75 1.97
CA GLU A 157 -8.70 11.32 3.02
C GLU A 157 -7.38 12.13 2.96
N GLN A 158 -6.88 12.47 1.78
CA GLN A 158 -5.72 13.37 1.64
C GLN A 158 -5.97 14.74 2.30
N ALA A 159 -7.15 15.34 2.06
CA ALA A 159 -7.53 16.61 2.66
C ALA A 159 -7.66 16.50 4.19
N LYS A 160 -8.25 15.41 4.68
CA LYS A 160 -8.39 15.12 6.12
C LYS A 160 -7.03 14.98 6.80
N ILE A 161 -6.11 14.18 6.25
CA ILE A 161 -4.75 14.00 6.78
C ILE A 161 -3.98 15.33 6.76
N LYS A 162 -4.09 16.10 5.67
CA LYS A 162 -3.46 17.42 5.56
C LYS A 162 -3.95 18.37 6.66
N SER A 163 -5.26 18.46 6.85
CA SER A 163 -5.88 19.28 7.91
C SER A 163 -5.46 18.82 9.31
N PHE A 164 -5.48 17.51 9.56
CA PHE A 164 -5.08 16.94 10.84
C PHE A 164 -3.61 17.25 11.17
N ARG A 165 -2.69 17.10 10.21
CA ARG A 165 -1.28 17.45 10.41
C ARG A 165 -1.03 18.94 10.58
N GLN A 166 -1.82 19.80 9.93
CA GLN A 166 -1.75 21.26 10.15
C GLN A 166 -2.12 21.64 11.58
N GLN A 167 -3.08 20.93 12.19
CA GLN A 167 -3.54 21.22 13.55
C GLN A 167 -2.70 20.52 14.63
N HIS A 168 -2.26 19.29 14.36
CA HIS A 168 -1.68 18.40 15.37
C HIS A 168 -0.28 17.88 15.06
N GLY A 169 0.37 18.33 13.98
CA GLY A 169 1.64 17.77 13.50
C GLY A 169 2.80 17.80 14.52
N SER A 170 2.76 18.71 15.49
CA SER A 170 3.74 18.82 16.58
C SER A 170 3.26 18.23 17.92
N THR A 171 2.06 17.62 17.95
CA THR A 171 1.49 17.04 19.18
C THR A 171 2.27 15.80 19.57
N ALA A 172 2.78 15.75 20.81
CA ALA A 172 3.44 14.57 21.33
C ALA A 172 2.44 13.42 21.54
N ILE A 173 2.74 12.23 21.01
CA ILE A 173 1.88 11.03 21.09
C ILE A 173 2.42 9.94 22.03
N GLY A 174 3.61 10.16 22.60
CA GLY A 174 4.32 9.26 23.50
C GLY A 174 5.73 9.77 23.79
N GLN A 175 6.46 9.06 24.65
CA GLN A 175 7.89 9.28 24.91
C GLN A 175 8.69 8.13 24.29
N ILE A 176 9.95 8.40 23.95
CA ILE A 176 10.90 7.38 23.52
C ILE A 176 11.90 7.19 24.65
N THR A 177 12.08 5.95 25.09
CA THR A 177 13.03 5.58 26.15
C THR A 177 14.09 4.62 25.60
N VAL A 178 15.21 4.49 26.31
CA VAL A 178 16.29 3.56 25.94
C VAL A 178 15.78 2.12 25.83
N ASP A 179 14.94 1.68 26.78
CA ASP A 179 14.36 0.33 26.77
C ASP A 179 13.46 0.08 25.55
N MET A 180 12.73 1.09 25.08
CA MET A 180 11.94 0.96 23.85
C MET A 180 12.82 0.77 22.62
N VAL A 181 13.98 1.44 22.57
CA VAL A 181 14.94 1.29 21.46
C VAL A 181 15.58 -0.09 21.47
N TYR A 182 16.08 -0.56 22.62
CA TYR A 182 16.66 -1.91 22.74
C TYR A 182 15.60 -3.02 22.63
N GLY A 183 14.38 -2.77 23.08
CA GLY A 183 13.27 -3.71 23.10
C GLY A 183 12.48 -3.81 21.79
N GLY A 184 13.02 -3.30 20.68
CA GLY A 184 12.39 -3.42 19.37
C GLY A 184 11.11 -2.61 19.22
N MET A 185 11.12 -1.35 19.67
CA MET A 185 9.98 -0.42 19.61
C MET A 185 8.75 -0.84 20.44
N ARG A 186 8.93 -1.71 21.45
CA ARG A 186 7.85 -2.13 22.34
C ARG A 186 7.16 -0.91 22.98
N GLY A 187 5.86 -0.75 22.73
CA GLY A 187 5.06 0.36 23.26
C GLY A 187 5.24 1.70 22.53
N MET A 188 6.02 1.76 21.45
CA MET A 188 6.17 2.96 20.62
C MET A 188 5.12 3.01 19.52
N LYS A 189 4.42 4.15 19.42
CA LYS A 189 3.55 4.46 18.27
C LYS A 189 4.42 4.96 17.11
N GLY A 190 4.77 4.07 16.18
CA GLY A 190 5.78 4.32 15.14
C GLY A 190 5.28 4.45 13.71
N LEU A 191 4.05 4.03 13.40
CA LEU A 191 3.50 4.05 12.04
C LEU A 191 1.99 4.30 12.02
N ILE A 192 1.48 4.69 10.85
CA ILE A 192 0.05 4.81 10.56
C ILE A 192 -0.38 3.61 9.72
N TYR A 193 -1.44 2.95 10.14
CA TYR A 193 -2.03 1.80 9.46
C TYR A 193 -3.56 1.87 9.59
N GLU A 194 -4.27 1.90 8.47
CA GLU A 194 -5.66 2.43 8.42
C GLU A 194 -6.73 1.34 8.34
N THR A 195 -6.36 0.10 7.99
CA THR A 195 -7.29 -0.97 7.61
C THR A 195 -7.89 -1.70 8.81
N SER A 196 -7.12 -1.86 9.88
CA SER A 196 -7.56 -2.53 11.12
C SER A 196 -6.94 -1.91 12.37
N VAL A 197 -7.65 -2.02 13.49
CA VAL A 197 -7.24 -1.57 14.82
C VAL A 197 -7.72 -2.57 15.87
N LEU A 198 -6.86 -2.92 16.83
CA LEU A 198 -7.21 -3.79 17.94
C LEU A 198 -7.98 -3.00 19.01
N ASP A 199 -9.22 -3.38 19.24
CA ASP A 199 -9.99 -2.95 20.40
C ASP A 199 -9.63 -3.83 21.60
N PRO A 200 -9.25 -3.25 22.77
CA PRO A 200 -8.84 -4.04 23.93
C PRO A 200 -9.97 -4.89 24.52
N ASP A 201 -11.24 -4.52 24.28
CA ASP A 201 -12.41 -5.21 24.83
C ASP A 201 -13.07 -6.13 23.79
N GLU A 202 -13.10 -5.71 22.51
CA GLU A 202 -13.82 -6.43 21.45
C GLU A 202 -12.91 -7.16 20.44
N GLY A 203 -11.59 -7.03 20.58
CA GLY A 203 -10.63 -7.64 19.67
C GLY A 203 -10.44 -6.85 18.37
N ILE A 204 -9.92 -7.53 17.34
CA ILE A 204 -9.55 -6.85 16.08
C ILE A 204 -10.80 -6.34 15.35
N ARG A 205 -10.73 -5.10 14.85
CA ARG A 205 -11.77 -4.48 14.02
C ARG A 205 -11.24 -4.18 12.63
N PHE A 206 -12.01 -4.53 11.60
CA PHE A 206 -11.75 -4.20 10.20
C PHE A 206 -12.51 -2.95 9.83
N ARG A 207 -11.81 -1.82 9.63
CA ARG A 207 -12.43 -0.50 9.38
C ARG A 207 -13.54 -0.14 10.38
N GLY A 208 -13.36 -0.52 11.64
CA GLY A 208 -14.32 -0.28 12.72
C GLY A 208 -15.35 -1.38 12.96
N TYR A 209 -15.45 -2.37 12.07
CA TYR A 209 -16.36 -3.51 12.22
C TYR A 209 -15.66 -4.67 12.95
N SER A 210 -16.26 -5.18 14.01
CA SER A 210 -15.81 -6.40 14.70
C SER A 210 -16.00 -7.66 13.84
N ILE A 211 -15.33 -8.77 14.18
CA ILE A 211 -15.52 -10.05 13.48
C ILE A 211 -17.00 -10.49 13.44
N PRO A 212 -17.77 -10.46 14.54
CA PRO A 212 -19.19 -10.80 14.50
C PRO A 212 -20.03 -9.90 13.59
N GLU A 213 -19.71 -8.60 13.53
CA GLU A 213 -20.37 -7.67 12.61
C GLU A 213 -20.03 -7.99 11.16
N CYS A 214 -18.76 -8.31 10.86
CA CYS A 214 -18.33 -8.75 9.53
C CYS A 214 -19.05 -10.04 9.10
N GLN A 215 -19.15 -11.05 9.96
CA GLN A 215 -19.89 -12.28 9.66
C GLN A 215 -21.36 -12.00 9.36
N LYS A 216 -21.98 -11.04 10.05
CA LYS A 216 -23.38 -10.66 9.82
C LYS A 216 -23.58 -9.87 8.53
N LEU A 217 -22.71 -8.90 8.26
CA LEU A 217 -22.92 -7.87 7.23
C LEU A 217 -22.28 -8.19 5.89
N LEU A 218 -21.15 -8.92 5.88
CA LEU A 218 -20.45 -9.21 4.63
C LEU A 218 -21.23 -10.22 3.77
N PRO A 219 -21.26 -10.03 2.44
CA PRO A 219 -21.85 -10.98 1.50
C PRO A 219 -21.23 -12.38 1.62
N LYS A 220 -22.07 -13.38 1.38
CA LYS A 220 -21.74 -14.81 1.47
C LYS A 220 -21.86 -15.43 0.09
N ALA A 221 -21.31 -16.64 -0.07
CA ALA A 221 -21.59 -17.44 -1.26
C ALA A 221 -23.06 -17.88 -1.30
N ALA A 222 -23.58 -18.18 -2.49
CA ALA A 222 -24.92 -18.74 -2.63
C ALA A 222 -25.02 -20.08 -1.88
N GLY A 223 -25.86 -20.13 -0.85
CA GLY A 223 -26.01 -21.31 0.02
C GLY A 223 -24.89 -21.51 1.06
N GLY A 224 -23.96 -20.55 1.19
CA GLY A 224 -22.95 -20.52 2.25
C GLY A 224 -23.35 -19.63 3.43
N GLU A 225 -22.70 -19.85 4.56
CA GLU A 225 -22.89 -19.15 5.82
C GLU A 225 -21.68 -18.26 6.20
N GLU A 226 -20.50 -18.50 5.61
CA GLU A 226 -19.29 -17.74 5.94
C GLU A 226 -19.05 -16.52 5.01
N PRO A 227 -18.48 -15.42 5.54
CA PRO A 227 -18.22 -14.20 4.77
C PRO A 227 -17.16 -14.44 3.69
N LEU A 228 -17.37 -13.85 2.51
CA LEU A 228 -16.41 -13.94 1.40
C LEU A 228 -15.21 -13.02 1.61
N PRO A 229 -13.95 -13.49 1.42
CA PRO A 229 -12.76 -12.65 1.50
C PRO A 229 -12.76 -11.46 0.54
N GLU A 230 -13.41 -11.59 -0.63
CA GLU A 230 -13.68 -10.48 -1.54
C GLU A 230 -14.40 -9.33 -0.84
N GLY A 231 -15.43 -9.66 -0.04
CA GLY A 231 -16.21 -8.69 0.70
C GLY A 231 -15.38 -7.98 1.76
N LEU A 232 -14.53 -8.74 2.46
CA LEU A 232 -13.57 -8.19 3.42
C LEU A 232 -12.59 -7.25 2.71
N PHE A 233 -11.98 -7.67 1.59
CA PHE A 233 -11.01 -6.83 0.88
C PHE A 233 -11.64 -5.50 0.44
N TRP A 234 -12.87 -5.53 -0.08
CA TRP A 234 -13.61 -4.32 -0.40
C TRP A 234 -13.78 -3.42 0.82
N LEU A 235 -14.18 -3.99 1.96
CA LEU A 235 -14.29 -3.27 3.22
C LEU A 235 -12.96 -2.64 3.61
N LEU A 236 -11.83 -3.37 3.57
CA LEU A 236 -10.53 -2.80 3.93
C LEU A 236 -10.10 -1.66 3.00
N VAL A 237 -10.35 -1.78 1.69
CA VAL A 237 -9.98 -0.75 0.71
C VAL A 237 -10.84 0.51 0.84
N THR A 238 -12.14 0.35 1.09
CA THR A 238 -13.11 1.45 1.00
C THR A 238 -13.64 1.94 2.36
N GLY A 239 -13.59 1.13 3.40
CA GLY A 239 -14.31 1.37 4.65
C GLY A 239 -15.84 1.15 4.55
N GLU A 240 -16.35 0.69 3.41
CA GLU A 240 -17.77 0.47 3.17
C GLU A 240 -18.07 -1.03 3.00
N VAL A 241 -19.20 -1.49 3.56
CA VAL A 241 -19.67 -2.87 3.37
C VAL A 241 -20.18 -3.02 1.93
N PRO A 242 -19.64 -3.96 1.13
CA PRO A 242 -20.03 -4.12 -0.27
C PRO A 242 -21.40 -4.78 -0.43
N THR A 243 -22.03 -4.53 -1.59
CA THR A 243 -23.21 -5.29 -2.05
C THR A 243 -22.80 -6.65 -2.64
N GLN A 244 -23.78 -7.55 -2.81
CA GLN A 244 -23.54 -8.85 -3.44
C GLN A 244 -23.01 -8.71 -4.89
N GLU A 245 -23.48 -7.70 -5.63
CA GLU A 245 -23.04 -7.43 -7.00
C GLU A 245 -21.59 -6.95 -7.06
N GLN A 246 -21.15 -6.14 -6.09
CA GLN A 246 -19.77 -5.67 -5.96
C GLN A 246 -18.83 -6.84 -5.63
N VAL A 247 -19.22 -7.71 -4.70
CA VAL A 247 -18.48 -8.94 -4.39
C VAL A 247 -18.41 -9.86 -5.60
N SER A 248 -19.52 -10.08 -6.30
CA SER A 248 -19.56 -10.91 -7.52
C SER A 248 -18.74 -10.31 -8.67
N TRP A 249 -18.63 -8.99 -8.74
CA TRP A 249 -17.73 -8.31 -9.67
C TRP A 249 -16.26 -8.56 -9.30
N LEU A 250 -15.92 -8.47 -8.01
CA LEU A 250 -14.56 -8.66 -7.52
C LEU A 250 -14.07 -10.10 -7.69
N SER A 251 -14.91 -11.11 -7.38
CA SER A 251 -14.58 -12.52 -7.63
C SER A 251 -14.23 -12.77 -9.11
N ARG A 252 -15.00 -12.18 -10.04
CA ARG A 252 -14.74 -12.28 -11.48
C ARG A 252 -13.47 -11.56 -11.91
N GLU A 253 -13.16 -10.41 -11.30
CA GLU A 253 -11.91 -9.71 -11.56
C GLU A 253 -10.70 -10.54 -11.14
N TRP A 254 -10.73 -11.12 -9.94
CA TRP A 254 -9.64 -11.97 -9.48
C TRP A 254 -9.51 -13.24 -10.32
N ALA A 255 -10.61 -13.88 -10.71
CA ALA A 255 -10.56 -15.03 -11.61
C ALA A 255 -9.89 -14.70 -12.97
N ARG A 256 -10.14 -13.50 -13.53
CA ARG A 256 -9.51 -13.06 -14.79
C ARG A 256 -8.03 -12.74 -14.66
N ARG A 257 -7.57 -12.33 -13.48
CA ARG A 257 -6.19 -11.88 -13.21
C ARG A 257 -5.25 -13.00 -12.74
N ALA A 258 -5.79 -14.19 -12.48
CA ALA A 258 -5.09 -15.30 -11.82
C ALA A 258 -4.03 -16.04 -12.67
N ALA A 259 -3.81 -15.64 -13.93
CA ALA A 259 -2.86 -16.30 -14.82
C ALA A 259 -1.41 -16.15 -14.34
N LEU A 260 -0.65 -17.26 -14.34
CA LEU A 260 0.78 -17.26 -14.03
C LEU A 260 1.61 -17.31 -15.32
N PRO A 261 2.70 -16.52 -15.41
CA PRO A 261 3.64 -16.63 -16.51
C PRO A 261 4.42 -17.95 -16.43
N SER A 262 4.83 -18.46 -17.59
CA SER A 262 5.44 -19.80 -17.72
C SER A 262 6.74 -19.96 -16.92
N HIS A 263 7.52 -18.89 -16.75
CA HIS A 263 8.78 -18.96 -15.97
C HIS A 263 8.51 -19.20 -14.48
N VAL A 264 7.43 -18.66 -13.93
CA VAL A 264 7.05 -18.90 -12.52
C VAL A 264 6.54 -20.32 -12.34
N VAL A 265 5.71 -20.81 -13.27
CA VAL A 265 5.24 -22.21 -13.26
C VAL A 265 6.44 -23.17 -13.31
N THR A 266 7.36 -22.95 -14.24
CA THR A 266 8.58 -23.76 -14.40
C THR A 266 9.47 -23.70 -13.17
N MET A 267 9.63 -22.52 -12.56
CA MET A 267 10.42 -22.37 -11.33
C MET A 267 9.82 -23.18 -10.17
N LEU A 268 8.51 -23.10 -9.98
CA LEU A 268 7.79 -23.85 -8.95
C LEU A 268 7.89 -25.37 -9.13
N ASP A 269 7.86 -25.85 -10.37
CA ASP A 269 8.00 -27.28 -10.68
C ASP A 269 9.40 -27.84 -10.45
N ASN A 270 10.42 -26.98 -10.49
CA ASN A 270 11.81 -27.35 -10.33
C ASN A 270 12.34 -27.18 -8.90
N PHE A 271 11.54 -26.64 -7.97
CA PHE A 271 11.98 -26.55 -6.57
C PHE A 271 12.13 -27.95 -5.96
N PRO A 272 13.22 -28.20 -5.21
CA PRO A 272 13.40 -29.47 -4.53
C PRO A 272 12.43 -29.58 -3.36
N THR A 273 12.00 -30.80 -3.03
CA THR A 273 10.98 -31.06 -1.98
C THR A 273 11.45 -30.72 -0.57
N ASN A 274 12.75 -30.51 -0.35
CA ASN A 274 13.30 -30.06 0.92
C ASN A 274 13.30 -28.53 1.10
N LEU A 275 12.95 -27.75 0.06
CA LEU A 275 12.81 -26.30 0.18
C LEU A 275 11.47 -25.97 0.85
N HIS A 276 11.53 -25.26 1.97
CA HIS A 276 10.35 -24.93 2.78
C HIS A 276 9.25 -24.22 1.95
N PRO A 277 7.96 -24.55 2.13
CA PRO A 277 6.86 -23.97 1.35
C PRO A 277 6.85 -22.43 1.33
N MET A 278 7.14 -21.79 2.47
CA MET A 278 7.21 -20.31 2.55
C MET A 278 8.37 -19.74 1.72
N SER A 279 9.49 -20.44 1.61
CA SER A 279 10.62 -20.02 0.76
C SER A 279 10.26 -20.15 -0.73
N GLN A 280 9.56 -21.23 -1.11
CA GLN A 280 9.03 -21.38 -2.47
C GLN A 280 8.04 -20.26 -2.81
N LEU A 281 7.15 -19.92 -1.86
CA LEU A 281 6.17 -18.86 -2.01
C LEU A 281 6.83 -17.49 -2.21
N SER A 282 7.74 -17.09 -1.32
CA SER A 282 8.45 -15.81 -1.44
C SER A 282 9.22 -15.72 -2.76
N ALA A 283 9.98 -16.76 -3.13
CA ALA A 283 10.74 -16.77 -4.39
C ALA A 283 9.82 -16.64 -5.62
N ALA A 284 8.69 -17.35 -5.65
CA ALA A 284 7.70 -17.26 -6.72
C ALA A 284 7.07 -15.87 -6.83
N ILE A 285 6.73 -15.24 -5.70
CA ILE A 285 6.19 -13.87 -5.68
C ILE A 285 7.25 -12.88 -6.16
N THR A 286 8.52 -13.02 -5.75
CA THR A 286 9.61 -12.19 -6.27
C THR A 286 9.77 -12.36 -7.78
N ALA A 287 9.67 -13.58 -8.32
CA ALA A 287 9.73 -13.80 -9.76
C ALA A 287 8.51 -13.25 -10.53
N LEU A 288 7.36 -13.06 -9.85
CA LEU A 288 6.17 -12.41 -10.42
C LEU A 288 6.31 -10.89 -10.57
N ASN A 289 7.31 -10.24 -9.95
CA ASN A 289 7.57 -8.81 -10.17
C ASN A 289 7.86 -8.48 -11.65
N SER A 290 8.24 -9.47 -12.48
CA SER A 290 8.34 -9.28 -13.94
C SER A 290 7.06 -8.74 -14.58
N GLU A 291 5.91 -8.98 -13.94
CA GLU A 291 4.59 -8.54 -14.37
C GLU A 291 4.18 -7.18 -13.77
N SER A 292 5.02 -6.55 -12.94
CA SER A 292 4.67 -5.33 -12.21
C SER A 292 4.43 -4.16 -13.16
N LYS A 293 3.20 -3.64 -13.12
CA LYS A 293 2.79 -2.43 -13.82
C LYS A 293 3.33 -1.20 -13.13
N PHE A 294 3.42 -1.19 -11.80
CA PHE A 294 3.98 -0.06 -11.05
C PHE A 294 5.47 0.12 -11.32
N ALA A 295 6.27 -0.94 -11.26
CA ALA A 295 7.71 -0.86 -11.54
C ALA A 295 7.99 -0.28 -12.95
N ARG A 296 7.25 -0.77 -13.96
CA ARG A 296 7.36 -0.25 -15.33
C ARG A 296 6.92 1.21 -15.44
N ALA A 297 5.75 1.55 -14.88
CA ALA A 297 5.21 2.90 -14.96
C ALA A 297 6.10 3.92 -14.22
N TYR A 298 6.66 3.55 -13.07
CA TYR A 298 7.61 4.38 -12.34
C TYR A 298 8.86 4.68 -13.17
N ALA A 299 9.44 3.65 -13.83
CA ALA A 299 10.59 3.83 -14.73
C ALA A 299 10.27 4.72 -15.95
N GLU A 300 9.02 4.73 -16.40
CA GLU A 300 8.52 5.62 -17.47
C GLU A 300 8.22 7.05 -16.99
N GLY A 301 8.33 7.34 -15.68
CA GLY A 301 8.17 8.69 -15.12
C GLY A 301 6.72 9.10 -14.83
N ILE A 302 5.89 8.19 -14.28
CA ILE A 302 4.54 8.57 -13.83
C ILE A 302 4.55 9.59 -12.70
N HIS A 303 3.52 10.44 -12.66
CA HIS A 303 3.33 11.42 -11.61
C HIS A 303 2.98 10.78 -10.26
N ARG A 304 3.54 11.28 -9.15
CA ARG A 304 3.34 10.76 -7.77
C ARG A 304 1.88 10.57 -7.38
N ALA A 305 1.02 11.53 -7.71
CA ALA A 305 -0.43 11.44 -7.41
C ALA A 305 -1.14 10.25 -8.09
N LYS A 306 -0.49 9.59 -9.06
CA LYS A 306 -1.00 8.44 -9.81
C LYS A 306 -0.37 7.11 -9.40
N TYR A 307 0.59 7.09 -8.48
CA TYR A 307 1.24 5.85 -8.02
C TYR A 307 0.22 4.80 -7.57
N TRP A 308 -0.77 5.22 -6.77
CA TRP A 308 -1.80 4.34 -6.24
C TRP A 308 -2.57 3.59 -7.34
N GLU A 309 -2.72 4.16 -8.54
CA GLU A 309 -3.48 3.55 -9.63
C GLU A 309 -2.82 2.28 -10.13
N PHE A 310 -1.49 2.22 -10.13
CA PHE A 310 -0.70 1.08 -10.58
C PHE A 310 -0.39 0.12 -9.43
N VAL A 311 -0.19 0.64 -8.22
CA VAL A 311 -0.13 -0.18 -6.99
C VAL A 311 -1.44 -0.97 -6.81
N TYR A 312 -2.60 -0.35 -7.09
CA TYR A 312 -3.89 -1.03 -7.10
C TYR A 312 -3.93 -2.19 -8.10
N GLU A 313 -3.47 -1.97 -9.34
CA GLU A 313 -3.47 -3.03 -10.35
C GLU A 313 -2.56 -4.19 -9.96
N ASP A 314 -1.36 -3.90 -9.46
CA ASP A 314 -0.41 -4.92 -9.03
C ASP A 314 -0.91 -5.68 -7.80
N ALA A 315 -1.56 -5.00 -6.84
CA ALA A 315 -2.17 -5.66 -5.68
C ALA A 315 -3.33 -6.58 -6.08
N MET A 316 -4.21 -6.12 -6.98
CA MET A 316 -5.32 -6.93 -7.51
C MET A 316 -4.82 -8.17 -8.28
N ASP A 317 -3.77 -8.00 -9.08
CA ASP A 317 -3.16 -9.10 -9.84
C ASP A 317 -2.42 -10.07 -8.91
N LEU A 318 -1.71 -9.58 -7.89
CA LEU A 318 -1.04 -10.41 -6.91
C LEU A 318 -2.04 -11.26 -6.13
N ILE A 319 -3.09 -10.66 -5.56
CA ILE A 319 -4.13 -11.38 -4.80
C ILE A 319 -4.77 -12.48 -5.65
N ALA A 320 -5.05 -12.18 -6.92
CA ALA A 320 -5.57 -13.16 -7.87
C ALA A 320 -4.63 -14.35 -8.13
N LYS A 321 -3.32 -14.11 -8.20
CA LYS A 321 -2.29 -15.10 -8.51
C LYS A 321 -1.84 -15.92 -7.29
N LEU A 322 -2.04 -15.41 -6.07
CA LEU A 322 -1.57 -16.06 -4.84
C LEU A 322 -2.10 -17.50 -4.66
N PRO A 323 -3.41 -17.79 -4.84
CA PRO A 323 -3.92 -19.15 -4.75
C PRO A 323 -3.28 -20.11 -5.76
N CYS A 324 -3.01 -19.65 -6.99
CA CYS A 324 -2.38 -20.46 -8.02
C CYS A 324 -0.96 -20.87 -7.61
N VAL A 325 -0.18 -19.92 -7.09
CA VAL A 325 1.18 -20.18 -6.58
C VAL A 325 1.12 -21.12 -5.38
N ALA A 326 0.30 -20.81 -4.38
CA ALA A 326 0.18 -21.58 -3.15
C ALA A 326 -0.30 -23.02 -3.42
N ALA A 327 -1.31 -23.20 -4.27
CA ALA A 327 -1.81 -24.52 -4.64
C ALA A 327 -0.78 -25.33 -5.42
N LYS A 328 0.01 -24.69 -6.30
CA LYS A 328 1.08 -25.39 -7.03
C LYS A 328 2.18 -25.87 -6.08
N ILE A 329 2.59 -25.05 -5.11
CA ILE A 329 3.51 -25.47 -4.04
C ILE A 329 2.93 -26.66 -3.27
N TYR A 330 1.67 -26.58 -2.86
CA TYR A 330 1.00 -27.65 -2.13
C TYR A 330 0.95 -28.95 -2.92
N ARG A 331 0.58 -28.91 -4.20
CA ARG A 331 0.52 -30.11 -5.04
C ARG A 331 1.89 -30.69 -5.37
N ASN A 332 2.89 -29.84 -5.61
CA ASN A 332 4.27 -30.28 -5.87
C ASN A 332 4.85 -31.01 -4.65
N LEU A 333 4.58 -30.52 -3.44
CA LEU A 333 5.11 -31.13 -2.21
C LEU A 333 4.29 -32.33 -1.71
N TYR A 334 2.96 -32.29 -1.81
CA TYR A 334 2.08 -33.20 -1.09
C TYR A 334 1.09 -33.98 -1.97
N ARG A 335 1.11 -33.77 -3.30
CA ARG A 335 0.25 -34.44 -4.29
C ARG A 335 1.01 -34.75 -5.58
N GLU A 336 2.28 -35.13 -5.45
CA GLU A 336 3.12 -35.69 -6.53
C GLU A 336 3.23 -34.79 -7.78
N GLY A 337 3.13 -33.46 -7.62
CA GLY A 337 3.20 -32.53 -8.75
C GLY A 337 1.98 -32.56 -9.67
N SER A 338 0.84 -33.07 -9.19
CA SER A 338 -0.41 -33.06 -9.97
C SER A 338 -0.84 -31.63 -10.35
N SER A 339 -1.52 -31.50 -11.50
CA SER A 339 -2.01 -30.21 -12.01
C SER A 339 -2.99 -29.55 -11.04
N ILE A 340 -2.91 -28.23 -10.87
CA ILE A 340 -3.86 -27.43 -10.09
C ILE A 340 -5.21 -27.24 -10.81
N GLY A 341 -5.33 -27.63 -12.08
CA GLY A 341 -6.55 -27.43 -12.87
C GLY A 341 -6.68 -26.02 -13.44
N ALA A 342 -7.89 -25.68 -13.89
CA ALA A 342 -8.22 -24.36 -14.42
C ALA A 342 -9.05 -23.55 -13.42
N ILE A 343 -8.88 -22.23 -13.43
CA ILE A 343 -9.74 -21.31 -12.69
C ILE A 343 -11.14 -21.32 -13.31
N ASP A 344 -12.16 -21.47 -12.47
CA ASP A 344 -13.55 -21.29 -12.89
C ASP A 344 -13.98 -19.83 -12.61
N PRO A 345 -14.29 -19.04 -13.64
CA PRO A 345 -14.67 -17.63 -13.48
C PRO A 345 -16.03 -17.41 -12.79
N ASN A 346 -16.79 -18.48 -12.54
CA ASN A 346 -18.08 -18.42 -11.84
C ASN A 346 -17.98 -18.73 -10.34
N LEU A 347 -16.80 -19.13 -9.85
CA LEU A 347 -16.57 -19.43 -8.44
C LEU A 347 -15.88 -18.24 -7.74
N ASP A 348 -16.12 -18.13 -6.44
CA ASP A 348 -15.39 -17.20 -5.57
C ASP A 348 -13.92 -17.63 -5.39
N TRP A 349 -13.12 -16.71 -4.85
CA TRP A 349 -11.68 -16.86 -4.69
C TRP A 349 -11.30 -18.07 -3.83
N SER A 350 -12.01 -18.26 -2.71
CA SER A 350 -11.73 -19.35 -1.77
C SER A 350 -12.08 -20.71 -2.37
N HIS A 351 -13.21 -20.81 -3.08
CA HIS A 351 -13.61 -22.04 -3.75
C HIS A 351 -12.67 -22.41 -4.91
N ASN A 352 -12.24 -21.44 -5.72
CA ASN A 352 -11.18 -21.68 -6.70
C ASN A 352 -9.90 -22.19 -6.01
N PHE A 353 -9.53 -21.60 -4.87
CA PHE A 353 -8.35 -22.03 -4.14
C PHE A 353 -8.44 -23.49 -3.63
N THR A 354 -9.55 -23.88 -3.00
CA THR A 354 -9.75 -25.26 -2.52
C THR A 354 -9.78 -26.27 -3.66
N ASN A 355 -10.41 -25.94 -4.79
CA ASN A 355 -10.39 -26.78 -5.99
C ASN A 355 -8.97 -26.98 -6.49
N MET A 356 -8.18 -25.90 -6.55
CA MET A 356 -6.76 -25.98 -6.92
C MET A 356 -5.94 -26.78 -5.91
N LEU A 357 -6.27 -26.76 -4.62
CA LEU A 357 -5.65 -27.62 -3.60
C LEU A 357 -6.07 -29.10 -3.71
N GLY A 358 -7.17 -29.39 -4.42
CA GLY A 358 -7.72 -30.74 -4.59
C GLY A 358 -8.76 -31.13 -3.55
N TYR A 359 -9.41 -30.16 -2.92
CA TYR A 359 -10.47 -30.37 -1.93
C TYR A 359 -11.82 -29.93 -2.48
N THR A 360 -12.82 -30.81 -2.38
CA THR A 360 -14.18 -30.58 -2.89
C THR A 360 -15.25 -30.62 -1.79
N ASP A 361 -14.85 -30.79 -0.53
CA ASP A 361 -15.78 -30.81 0.61
C ASP A 361 -16.37 -29.40 0.81
N PRO A 362 -17.71 -29.21 0.74
CA PRO A 362 -18.35 -27.92 0.97
C PRO A 362 -17.98 -27.28 2.31
N GLN A 363 -17.79 -28.06 3.37
CA GLN A 363 -17.41 -27.54 4.69
C GLN A 363 -15.96 -27.04 4.70
N PHE A 364 -15.06 -27.66 3.93
CA PHE A 364 -13.70 -27.16 3.78
C PHE A 364 -13.66 -25.86 2.97
N ILE A 365 -14.57 -25.69 2.00
CA ILE A 365 -14.72 -24.43 1.26
C ILE A 365 -15.19 -23.32 2.19
N GLU A 366 -16.19 -23.57 3.04
CA GLU A 366 -16.66 -22.62 4.06
C GLU A 366 -15.55 -22.27 5.06
N LEU A 367 -14.82 -23.29 5.56
CA LEU A 367 -13.67 -23.07 6.43
C LEU A 367 -12.62 -22.17 5.76
N MET A 368 -12.32 -22.38 4.47
CA MET A 368 -11.35 -21.57 3.75
C MET A 368 -11.82 -20.11 3.60
N ARG A 369 -13.11 -19.87 3.34
CA ARG A 369 -13.70 -18.51 3.29
C ARG A 369 -13.55 -17.79 4.62
N LEU A 370 -13.87 -18.45 5.73
CA LEU A 370 -13.72 -17.89 7.06
C LEU A 370 -12.24 -17.66 7.40
N TYR A 371 -11.39 -18.67 7.19
CA TYR A 371 -9.96 -18.62 7.50
C TYR A 371 -9.26 -17.44 6.83
N LEU A 372 -9.49 -17.26 5.53
CA LEU A 372 -8.90 -16.18 4.74
C LEU A 372 -9.46 -14.80 5.12
N THR A 373 -10.70 -14.75 5.61
CA THR A 373 -11.33 -13.51 6.07
C THR A 373 -10.76 -13.06 7.43
N ILE A 374 -10.68 -13.96 8.42
CA ILE A 374 -10.27 -13.57 9.79
C ILE A 374 -8.76 -13.38 9.96
N HIS A 375 -7.93 -13.98 9.10
CA HIS A 375 -6.47 -13.79 9.09
C HIS A 375 -6.01 -12.73 8.07
N SER A 376 -6.94 -11.97 7.51
CA SER A 376 -6.67 -11.00 6.44
C SER A 376 -5.79 -9.84 6.89
N ASP A 377 -5.97 -9.36 8.13
CA ASP A 377 -5.25 -8.21 8.65
C ASP A 377 -5.24 -8.18 10.18
N HIS A 378 -4.18 -7.60 10.79
CA HIS A 378 -4.09 -7.41 12.24
C HIS A 378 -3.10 -6.29 12.60
N GLU A 379 -3.51 -5.06 12.32
CA GLU A 379 -2.72 -3.84 12.45
C GLU A 379 -1.40 -3.86 11.64
N GLY A 380 -0.63 -2.78 11.73
CA GLY A 380 0.65 -2.64 11.03
C GLY A 380 1.90 -3.02 11.84
N GLY A 381 1.75 -3.32 13.14
CA GLY A 381 2.89 -3.55 14.04
C GLY A 381 3.52 -4.95 13.94
N ASN A 382 2.77 -5.93 13.42
CA ASN A 382 3.28 -7.28 13.20
C ASN A 382 4.36 -7.31 12.11
N VAL A 383 5.28 -8.26 12.18
CA VAL A 383 6.49 -8.28 11.33
C VAL A 383 6.15 -8.32 9.84
N SER A 384 5.13 -9.07 9.42
CA SER A 384 4.74 -9.16 8.01
C SER A 384 4.17 -7.84 7.48
N ALA A 385 3.24 -7.21 8.20
CA ALA A 385 2.62 -5.95 7.78
C ALA A 385 3.62 -4.79 7.83
N HIS A 386 4.46 -4.74 8.87
CA HIS A 386 5.50 -3.73 8.96
C HIS A 386 6.53 -3.89 7.83
N THR A 387 6.93 -5.12 7.50
CA THR A 387 7.90 -5.37 6.42
C THR A 387 7.34 -4.95 5.05
N SER A 388 6.08 -5.27 4.74
CA SER A 388 5.47 -4.81 3.48
C SER A 388 5.39 -3.29 3.42
N HIS A 389 5.00 -2.64 4.52
CA HIS A 389 4.94 -1.19 4.63
C HIS A 389 6.33 -0.55 4.46
N LEU A 390 7.35 -1.08 5.13
CA LEU A 390 8.73 -0.59 5.08
C LEU A 390 9.32 -0.71 3.66
N VAL A 391 9.21 -1.88 3.03
CA VAL A 391 9.74 -2.10 1.68
C VAL A 391 8.95 -1.26 0.66
N GLY A 392 7.63 -1.19 0.79
CA GLY A 392 6.78 -0.34 -0.04
C GLY A 392 7.08 1.16 0.10
N SER A 393 7.55 1.61 1.27
CA SER A 393 7.92 3.02 1.51
C SER A 393 9.11 3.48 0.67
N ALA A 394 9.97 2.55 0.24
CA ALA A 394 11.04 2.79 -0.73
C ALA A 394 10.55 2.75 -2.19
N LEU A 395 9.23 2.76 -2.41
CA LEU A 395 8.58 2.64 -3.72
C LEU A 395 8.91 1.32 -4.45
N SER A 396 9.13 0.25 -3.70
CA SER A 396 9.09 -1.10 -4.27
C SER A 396 7.66 -1.50 -4.60
N ASP A 397 7.45 -2.22 -5.69
CA ASP A 397 6.13 -2.67 -6.11
C ASP A 397 5.51 -3.72 -5.14
N PRO A 398 4.18 -3.95 -5.22
CA PRO A 398 3.49 -4.88 -4.32
C PRO A 398 4.04 -6.30 -4.28
N TYR A 399 4.61 -6.82 -5.38
CA TYR A 399 5.18 -8.17 -5.40
C TYR A 399 6.41 -8.23 -4.51
N LEU A 400 7.34 -7.29 -4.66
CA LEU A 400 8.56 -7.25 -3.84
C LEU A 400 8.25 -6.99 -2.36
N ALA A 401 7.35 -6.04 -2.08
CA ALA A 401 6.93 -5.74 -0.72
C ALA A 401 6.26 -6.95 -0.03
N PHE A 402 5.38 -7.66 -0.74
CA PHE A 402 4.71 -8.84 -0.20
C PHE A 402 5.66 -10.06 -0.07
N ALA A 403 6.58 -10.26 -1.02
CA ALA A 403 7.60 -11.32 -0.92
C ALA A 403 8.51 -11.15 0.30
N ALA A 404 8.90 -9.91 0.61
CA ALA A 404 9.65 -9.59 1.82
C ALA A 404 8.81 -9.83 3.08
N ALA A 405 7.53 -9.45 3.07
CA ALA A 405 6.61 -9.74 4.17
C ALA A 405 6.45 -11.24 4.43
N MET A 406 6.43 -12.09 3.40
CA MET A 406 6.40 -13.55 3.55
C MET A 406 7.68 -14.11 4.18
N ASN A 407 8.84 -13.49 3.95
CA ASN A 407 10.07 -13.85 4.64
C ASN A 407 10.01 -13.50 6.13
N GLY A 408 9.42 -12.35 6.48
CA GLY A 408 9.13 -12.00 7.87
C GLY A 408 8.12 -12.94 8.52
N LEU A 409 7.07 -13.32 7.80
CA LEU A 409 6.04 -14.25 8.26
C LEU A 409 6.57 -15.66 8.49
N ALA A 410 7.56 -16.10 7.71
CA ALA A 410 8.23 -17.39 7.90
C ALA A 410 9.10 -17.44 9.17
N GLY A 411 9.33 -16.30 9.84
CA GLY A 411 10.04 -16.23 11.11
C GLY A 411 9.31 -17.03 12.20
N PRO A 412 10.01 -17.88 12.98
CA PRO A 412 9.39 -18.71 14.01
C PRO A 412 8.55 -17.95 15.05
N LEU A 413 8.95 -16.73 15.38
CA LEU A 413 8.26 -15.87 16.35
C LEU A 413 7.00 -15.19 15.79
N HIS A 414 6.61 -15.48 14.54
CA HIS A 414 5.44 -14.88 13.90
C HIS A 414 4.49 -15.94 13.33
N GLY A 415 4.93 -16.71 12.32
CA GLY A 415 4.03 -17.57 11.54
C GLY A 415 3.79 -18.98 12.06
N LEU A 416 4.41 -19.42 13.16
CA LEU A 416 4.37 -20.84 13.60
C LEU A 416 3.34 -21.15 14.69
N ALA A 417 2.68 -20.16 15.28
CA ALA A 417 1.78 -20.36 16.41
C ALA A 417 0.70 -21.44 16.15
N ASN A 418 0.09 -21.45 14.96
CA ASN A 418 -0.88 -22.48 14.58
C ASN A 418 -0.28 -23.90 14.60
N GLN A 419 0.92 -24.06 14.05
CA GLN A 419 1.61 -25.35 14.02
C GLN A 419 2.01 -25.81 15.42
N GLU A 420 2.50 -24.90 16.27
CA GLU A 420 2.88 -25.21 17.65
C GLU A 420 1.66 -25.66 18.48
N VAL A 421 0.51 -24.98 18.34
CA VAL A 421 -0.75 -25.40 18.97
C VAL A 421 -1.18 -26.79 18.50
N LEU A 422 -1.17 -27.04 17.19
CA LEU A 422 -1.61 -28.32 16.64
C LEU A 422 -0.71 -29.48 17.06
N LEU A 423 0.62 -29.29 17.05
CA LEU A 423 1.58 -30.30 17.51
C LEU A 423 1.39 -30.58 18.99
N TRP A 424 1.23 -29.54 19.81
CA TRP A 424 1.00 -29.69 21.25
C TRP A 424 -0.31 -30.42 21.55
N LEU A 425 -1.41 -30.08 20.87
CA LEU A 425 -2.69 -30.78 21.02
C LEU A 425 -2.59 -32.25 20.57
N THR A 426 -1.84 -32.51 19.50
CA THR A 426 -1.62 -33.87 19.00
C THR A 426 -0.84 -34.71 20.03
N ASP A 427 0.19 -34.14 20.65
CA ASP A 427 0.98 -34.84 21.66
C ASP A 427 0.21 -35.00 22.98
N LEU A 428 -0.56 -33.98 23.38
CA LEU A 428 -1.52 -34.07 24.50
C LEU A 428 -2.50 -35.23 24.29
N GLN A 429 -3.10 -35.33 23.10
CA GLN A 429 -4.06 -36.39 22.78
C GLN A 429 -3.39 -37.77 22.77
N LYS A 430 -2.15 -37.89 22.29
CA LYS A 430 -1.37 -39.15 22.36
C LYS A 430 -1.07 -39.56 23.81
N GLU A 431 -0.78 -38.59 24.68
CA GLU A 431 -0.43 -38.85 26.08
C GLU A 431 -1.66 -39.18 26.94
N LEU A 432 -2.74 -38.42 26.79
CA LEU A 432 -3.90 -38.52 27.67
C LEU A 432 -5.02 -39.43 27.13
N GLY A 433 -5.02 -39.71 25.83
CA GLY A 433 -6.07 -40.42 25.11
C GLY A 433 -7.12 -39.49 24.48
N GLN A 434 -8.05 -40.06 23.70
CA GLN A 434 -9.12 -39.28 23.04
C GLN A 434 -10.20 -38.81 24.01
N GLU A 435 -10.50 -39.62 25.04
CA GLU A 435 -11.46 -39.30 26.09
C GLU A 435 -10.70 -39.04 27.39
N VAL A 436 -10.60 -37.76 27.75
CA VAL A 436 -9.95 -37.29 28.98
C VAL A 436 -10.99 -36.58 29.85
N SER A 437 -11.00 -36.86 31.15
CA SER A 437 -11.86 -36.10 32.07
C SER A 437 -11.30 -34.70 32.32
N ASP A 438 -12.19 -33.74 32.60
CA ASP A 438 -11.80 -32.37 32.93
C ASP A 438 -10.78 -32.31 34.08
N GLU A 439 -10.93 -33.17 35.08
CA GLU A 439 -9.99 -33.26 36.22
C GLU A 439 -8.59 -33.69 35.77
N LYS A 440 -8.48 -34.75 34.96
CA LYS A 440 -7.19 -35.24 34.46
C LYS A 440 -6.53 -34.24 33.51
N LEU A 441 -7.32 -33.57 32.67
CA LEU A 441 -6.82 -32.50 31.81
C LEU A 441 -6.33 -31.31 32.64
N ARG A 442 -7.10 -30.88 33.65
CA ARG A 442 -6.71 -29.81 34.57
C ARG A 442 -5.39 -30.13 35.26
N ASP A 443 -5.22 -31.35 35.78
CA ASP A 443 -3.98 -31.77 36.44
C ASP A 443 -2.78 -31.75 35.49
N PHE A 444 -2.97 -32.21 34.24
CA PHE A 444 -1.93 -32.13 33.21
C PHE A 444 -1.52 -30.68 32.93
N ILE A 445 -2.48 -29.77 32.78
CA ILE A 445 -2.21 -28.35 32.57
C ILE A 445 -1.48 -27.75 33.77
N TRP A 446 -1.94 -28.03 35.00
CA TRP A 446 -1.30 -27.56 36.23
C TRP A 446 0.16 -28.02 36.33
N ASN A 447 0.43 -29.30 36.05
CA ASN A 447 1.78 -29.85 36.05
C ASN A 447 2.66 -29.22 34.96
N THR A 448 2.09 -28.95 33.79
CA THR A 448 2.79 -28.28 32.69
C THR A 448 3.22 -26.87 33.11
N LEU A 449 2.31 -26.07 33.67
CA LEU A 449 2.61 -24.72 34.14
C LEU A 449 3.64 -24.72 35.28
N ASN A 450 3.49 -25.61 36.28
CA ASN A 450 4.43 -25.73 37.40
C ASN A 450 5.83 -26.21 36.98
N SER A 451 5.95 -26.84 35.81
CA SER A 451 7.25 -27.24 35.24
C SER A 451 7.97 -26.12 34.47
N GLY A 452 7.39 -24.92 34.42
CA GLY A 452 7.93 -23.78 33.67
C GLY A 452 7.67 -23.85 32.16
N ARG A 453 6.82 -24.78 31.71
CA ARG A 453 6.34 -24.84 30.32
C ARG A 453 5.06 -24.01 30.17
N VAL A 454 4.84 -23.46 28.98
CA VAL A 454 3.66 -22.65 28.66
C VAL A 454 2.70 -23.47 27.80
N SER A 455 1.39 -23.32 28.02
CA SER A 455 0.39 -23.84 27.08
C SER A 455 0.29 -22.91 25.87
N PRO A 456 0.31 -23.41 24.62
CA PRO A 456 0.33 -22.56 23.43
C PRO A 456 -0.89 -21.62 23.25
N ALA A 457 -1.99 -21.77 24.01
CA ALA A 457 -3.06 -20.77 24.08
C ALA A 457 -4.00 -20.95 25.31
N PRO A 458 -4.48 -19.88 25.99
CA PRO A 458 -4.02 -18.49 26.01
C PRO A 458 -3.49 -18.02 27.39
N GLY A 459 -2.74 -16.92 27.37
CA GLY A 459 -2.45 -16.07 28.51
C GLY A 459 -3.41 -14.88 28.61
#